data_AF-A0A0G3BP66-F1
#
_entry.id   AF-A0A0G3BP66-F1
#
_cell.length_a   1.000
_cell.length_b   1.000
_cell.length_c   1.000
_cell.angle_alpha   90.00
_cell.angle_beta   90.00
_cell.angle_gamma   90.00
#
_symmetry.space_group_name_H-M   'P 1'
#
loop_
_entity.id
_entity.type
_entity.pdbx_description
1 polymer ?
#
loop_
_entity_poly.entity_id
_entity_poly.type
_entity_poly.pdbx_seq_one_letter_code
_entity_poly.pdbx_strand_id
1 'polypeptide(L)'
;MSGLRSRPANLAPTNSAPSLHGDAAFYGTFRSVMTHGVLSQPEMRQRGVDFNASHDGNARDTDQVEVTRMPGRQPADAQAQVAQNAVTNRHHGALTVALERDTALPARAPTEQETLARLSNEQRADLQQLPADFRAMALRTLGNEQVLTPAGQTEASRRMHSSFVVTADASGPSASAAAHEQQRAPIRPGEMQQVLVPAEHGPTAGQALRDLRARGATELPSLQTVPSTTALSPQYHDRRGNAVSVEGASAPAYHRPIAQQAAQRGDTDIHLVKTGTSGQDPAAAALRPRSDSI
;
A
#
# COMPACT_ATOMS: atom_id res chain seq x y z
N MET A 1 67.17 7.97 -13.71
CA MET A 1 66.40 7.12 -12.78
C MET A 1 65.11 7.82 -12.41
N SER A 2 64.05 7.02 -12.27
CA SER A 2 62.63 7.36 -12.30
C SER A 2 62.17 8.46 -11.34
N GLY A 3 61.21 9.26 -11.83
CA GLY A 3 60.51 10.29 -11.08
C GLY A 3 59.46 9.73 -10.10
N LEU A 4 59.28 10.47 -9.01
CA LEU A 4 58.24 10.26 -8.00
C LEU A 4 56.97 11.00 -8.45
N ARG A 5 56.00 10.25 -8.98
CA ARG A 5 54.61 10.70 -9.13
C ARG A 5 53.88 10.48 -7.80
N SER A 6 53.53 11.55 -7.12
CA SER A 6 52.58 11.56 -6.02
C SER A 6 51.24 11.04 -6.52
N ARG A 7 50.78 9.90 -5.99
CA ARG A 7 49.44 9.36 -6.25
C ARG A 7 48.39 10.33 -5.69
N PRO A 8 47.29 10.63 -6.41
CA PRO A 8 46.18 11.36 -5.82
C PRO A 8 45.55 10.49 -4.73
N ALA A 9 45.27 11.10 -3.59
CA ALA A 9 44.49 10.50 -2.52
C ALA A 9 43.12 10.10 -3.08
N ASN A 10 42.79 8.81 -3.00
CA ASN A 10 41.44 8.33 -3.23
C ASN A 10 40.50 9.07 -2.29
N LEU A 11 39.70 10.00 -2.84
CA LEU A 11 38.52 10.54 -2.18
C LEU A 11 37.58 9.35 -1.95
N ALA A 12 37.51 8.88 -0.71
CA ALA A 12 36.45 8.00 -0.29
C ALA A 12 35.11 8.71 -0.56
N PRO A 13 34.12 8.07 -1.19
CA PRO A 13 32.79 8.65 -1.31
C PRO A 13 32.23 8.79 0.12
N THR A 14 32.11 10.02 0.59
CA THR A 14 31.35 10.35 1.81
C THR A 14 29.87 10.09 1.53
N ASN A 15 29.46 8.83 1.54
CA ASN A 15 28.07 8.42 1.68
C ASN A 15 27.69 8.58 3.16
N SER A 16 27.60 9.83 3.61
CA SER A 16 26.96 10.14 4.88
C SER A 16 25.46 10.07 4.65
N ALA A 17 24.89 8.87 4.77
CA ALA A 17 23.45 8.76 4.94
C ALA A 17 23.09 9.54 6.23
N PRO A 18 22.15 10.51 6.19
CA PRO A 18 21.67 11.13 7.42
C PRO A 18 21.09 10.04 8.33
N SER A 19 21.05 10.31 9.64
CA SER A 19 20.49 9.39 10.65
C SER A 19 18.99 9.17 10.40
N LEU A 20 18.66 8.26 9.47
CA LEU A 20 17.33 7.78 9.12
C LEU A 20 16.79 6.78 10.16
N HIS A 21 17.10 7.00 11.44
CA HIS A 21 16.70 6.11 12.53
C HIS A 21 15.16 6.07 12.59
N GLY A 22 14.58 4.99 12.06
CA GLY A 22 13.14 4.74 11.98
C GLY A 22 12.61 4.51 10.56
N ASP A 23 13.20 5.15 9.54
CA ASP A 23 12.57 5.27 8.20
C ASP A 23 13.49 4.91 7.01
N ALA A 24 14.60 4.22 7.28
CA ALA A 24 15.57 3.84 6.25
C ALA A 24 14.96 2.93 5.16
N ALA A 25 14.06 2.01 5.55
CA ALA A 25 13.37 1.12 4.62
C ALA A 25 12.46 1.89 3.66
N PHE A 26 11.71 2.87 4.18
CA PHE A 26 10.92 3.79 3.37
C PHE A 26 11.80 4.60 2.44
N TYR A 27 12.85 5.25 2.96
CA TYR A 27 13.75 6.07 2.15
C TYR A 27 14.33 5.29 0.96
N GLY A 28 14.85 4.09 1.21
CA GLY A 28 15.43 3.24 0.17
C GLY A 28 14.41 2.84 -0.90
N THR A 29 13.23 2.40 -0.46
CA THR A 29 12.15 1.99 -1.37
C THR A 29 11.62 3.15 -2.19
N PHE A 30 11.29 4.27 -1.53
CA PHE A 30 10.82 5.48 -2.18
C PHE A 30 11.83 6.00 -3.20
N ARG A 31 13.10 6.11 -2.81
CA ARG A 31 14.17 6.54 -3.73
C ARG A 31 14.30 5.61 -4.94
N SER A 32 14.19 4.29 -4.74
CA SER A 32 14.25 3.31 -5.82
C SER A 32 13.11 3.51 -6.83
N VAL A 33 11.87 3.64 -6.35
CA VAL A 33 10.70 3.90 -7.20
C VAL A 33 10.82 5.23 -7.94
N MET A 34 11.29 6.27 -7.27
CA MET A 34 11.50 7.58 -7.90
C MET A 34 12.61 7.55 -8.98
N THR A 35 13.58 6.63 -8.87
CA THR A 35 14.68 6.50 -9.83
C THR A 35 14.32 5.60 -11.01
N HIS A 36 13.57 4.53 -10.76
CA HIS A 36 13.38 3.43 -11.71
C HIS A 36 11.93 3.20 -12.14
N GLY A 37 10.98 3.75 -11.39
CA GLY A 37 9.55 3.52 -11.58
C GLY A 37 9.03 2.36 -10.75
N VAL A 38 7.78 1.97 -11.02
CA VAL A 38 7.17 0.75 -10.49
C VAL A 38 7.53 -0.39 -11.44
N LEU A 39 8.52 -1.17 -11.03
CA LEU A 39 9.06 -2.31 -11.77
C LEU A 39 8.27 -3.59 -11.55
N SER A 40 8.53 -4.62 -12.36
CA SER A 40 7.97 -5.96 -12.13
C SER A 40 8.47 -6.54 -10.80
N GLN A 41 7.74 -7.54 -10.28
CA GLN A 41 8.12 -8.21 -9.03
C GLN A 41 9.57 -8.79 -9.08
N PRO A 42 10.01 -9.49 -10.16
CA PRO A 42 11.38 -9.96 -10.26
C PRO A 42 12.44 -8.85 -10.20
N GLU A 43 12.20 -7.73 -10.88
CA GLU A 43 13.12 -6.59 -10.92
C GLU A 43 13.18 -5.85 -9.58
N MET A 44 12.04 -5.68 -8.90
CA MET A 44 11.99 -5.14 -7.54
C MET A 44 12.80 -6.01 -6.58
N ARG A 45 12.67 -7.34 -6.68
CA ARG A 45 13.44 -8.31 -5.87
C ARG A 45 14.94 -8.14 -6.05
N GLN A 46 15.41 -8.05 -7.30
CA GLN A 46 16.82 -7.84 -7.63
C GLN A 46 17.37 -6.54 -7.06
N ARG A 47 16.53 -5.53 -6.90
CA ARG A 47 16.89 -4.21 -6.36
C ARG A 47 16.70 -4.09 -4.85
N GLY A 48 16.33 -5.17 -4.17
CA GLY A 48 16.08 -5.16 -2.72
C GLY A 48 14.87 -4.32 -2.32
N VAL A 49 13.92 -4.12 -3.24
CA VAL A 49 12.63 -3.49 -2.95
C VAL A 49 11.66 -4.60 -2.53
N ASP A 50 11.13 -4.50 -1.31
CA ASP A 50 10.10 -5.43 -0.84
C ASP A 50 8.77 -5.15 -1.56
N PHE A 51 8.06 -6.21 -1.92
CA PHE A 51 6.73 -6.15 -2.53
C PHE A 51 5.88 -7.30 -1.98
N ASN A 52 4.57 -7.09 -1.91
CA ASN A 52 3.63 -8.18 -1.74
C ASN A 52 2.97 -8.45 -3.08
N ALA A 53 2.82 -9.72 -3.44
CA ALA A 53 1.93 -10.09 -4.53
C ALA A 53 0.55 -9.49 -4.23
N SER A 54 -0.12 -8.94 -5.25
CA SER A 54 -1.48 -8.49 -5.05
C SER A 54 -2.41 -9.72 -4.91
N HIS A 55 -3.69 -9.44 -4.71
CA HIS A 55 -4.59 -10.19 -3.84
C HIS A 55 -4.79 -11.65 -4.22
N ASP A 56 -4.52 -12.08 -5.44
CA ASP A 56 -4.69 -13.48 -5.81
C ASP A 56 -3.44 -14.34 -5.54
N GLY A 57 -2.26 -13.73 -5.40
CA GLY A 57 -0.98 -14.44 -5.21
C GLY A 57 -0.65 -15.44 -6.33
N ASN A 58 -1.39 -15.42 -7.44
CA ASN A 58 -1.29 -16.36 -8.55
C ASN A 58 -0.39 -15.82 -9.65
N ALA A 59 -0.21 -14.50 -9.73
CA ALA A 59 0.67 -13.81 -10.68
C ALA A 59 2.09 -13.59 -10.13
N ARG A 60 2.64 -14.57 -9.40
CA ARG A 60 4.03 -14.53 -8.94
C ARG A 60 4.95 -14.63 -10.17
N ASP A 61 5.92 -13.73 -10.26
CA ASP A 61 6.94 -13.70 -11.31
C ASP A 61 6.41 -13.38 -12.73
N THR A 62 5.44 -12.45 -12.83
CA THR A 62 5.09 -11.83 -14.11
C THR A 62 5.98 -10.60 -14.40
N ASP A 63 6.20 -10.30 -15.68
CA ASP A 63 6.84 -9.05 -16.12
C ASP A 63 5.89 -7.84 -16.03
N GLN A 64 4.72 -8.02 -15.41
CA GLN A 64 3.69 -7.01 -15.25
C GLN A 64 3.57 -6.60 -13.78
N VAL A 65 2.90 -5.46 -13.58
CA VAL A 65 2.55 -4.95 -12.26
C VAL A 65 1.04 -4.97 -12.11
N GLU A 66 0.60 -5.40 -10.93
CA GLU A 66 -0.80 -5.39 -10.54
C GLU A 66 -1.19 -3.97 -10.12
N VAL A 67 -2.30 -3.47 -10.66
CA VAL A 67 -2.85 -2.16 -10.37
C VAL A 67 -4.34 -2.25 -10.14
N THR A 68 -4.85 -1.33 -9.33
CA THR A 68 -6.27 -1.11 -9.20
C THR A 68 -6.66 0.00 -10.18
N ARG A 69 -7.36 -0.37 -11.25
CA ARG A 69 -7.90 0.59 -12.20
C ARG A 69 -9.15 1.21 -11.62
N MET A 70 -9.16 2.54 -11.57
CA MET A 70 -10.29 3.32 -11.13
C MET A 70 -10.89 4.08 -12.32
N PRO A 71 -12.18 3.91 -12.63
CA PRO A 71 -12.84 4.74 -13.64
C PRO A 71 -12.87 6.19 -13.19
N GLY A 72 -12.59 7.09 -14.11
CA GLY A 72 -12.72 8.53 -13.91
C GLY A 72 -14.04 9.05 -14.45
N ARG A 73 -14.18 10.39 -14.37
CA ARG A 73 -15.31 11.16 -14.91
C ARG A 73 -16.68 10.67 -14.42
N GLN A 74 -16.74 10.09 -13.23
CA GLN A 74 -17.99 9.76 -12.57
C GLN A 74 -18.58 11.02 -11.90
N PRO A 75 -19.89 11.05 -11.60
CA PRO A 75 -20.46 12.06 -10.70
C PRO A 75 -19.68 12.13 -9.37
N ALA A 76 -19.57 13.31 -8.75
CA ALA A 76 -18.66 13.53 -7.62
C ALA A 76 -18.83 12.52 -6.47
N ASP A 77 -20.07 12.27 -6.04
CA ASP A 77 -20.37 11.32 -4.95
C ASP A 77 -20.01 9.88 -5.35
N ALA A 78 -20.30 9.51 -6.60
CA ALA A 78 -19.92 8.20 -7.13
C ALA A 78 -18.40 8.06 -7.25
N GLN A 79 -17.68 9.10 -7.69
CA GLN A 79 -16.22 9.09 -7.79
C GLN A 79 -15.58 8.91 -6.41
N ALA A 80 -16.10 9.58 -5.37
CA ALA A 80 -15.64 9.42 -4.00
C ALA A 80 -15.83 7.99 -3.49
N GLN A 81 -17.01 7.39 -3.74
CA GLN A 81 -17.29 6.01 -3.36
C GLN A 81 -16.41 5.00 -4.10
N VAL A 82 -16.22 5.19 -5.40
CA VAL A 82 -15.35 4.33 -6.23
C VAL A 82 -13.91 4.44 -5.75
N ALA A 83 -13.42 5.63 -5.42
CA ALA A 83 -12.07 5.81 -4.87
C ALA A 83 -11.90 5.21 -3.48
N GLN A 84 -12.92 5.31 -2.62
CA GLN A 84 -12.93 4.61 -1.34
C GLN A 84 -12.84 3.10 -1.57
N ASN A 85 -13.64 2.55 -2.49
CA ASN A 85 -13.59 1.14 -2.87
C ASN A 85 -12.23 0.75 -3.44
N ALA A 86 -11.59 1.58 -4.29
CA ALA A 86 -10.26 1.30 -4.83
C ALA A 86 -9.19 1.12 -3.72
N VAL A 87 -9.42 1.73 -2.57
CA VAL A 87 -8.51 1.69 -1.42
C VAL A 87 -8.89 0.60 -0.42
N THR A 88 -10.19 0.36 -0.18
CA THR A 88 -10.68 -0.54 0.88
C THR A 88 -11.26 -1.88 0.40
N ASN A 89 -11.33 -2.13 -0.90
CA ASN A 89 -11.86 -3.38 -1.44
C ASN A 89 -11.10 -4.58 -0.85
N ARG A 90 -11.85 -5.54 -0.29
CA ARG A 90 -11.31 -6.73 0.39
C ARG A 90 -10.45 -7.64 -0.48
N HIS A 91 -10.53 -7.46 -1.79
CA HIS A 91 -9.70 -8.15 -2.75
C HIS A 91 -8.52 -7.25 -3.10
N HIS A 92 -8.69 -6.30 -4.02
CA HIS A 92 -7.58 -5.53 -4.60
C HIS A 92 -7.44 -4.11 -4.02
N GLY A 93 -7.98 -3.84 -2.83
CA GLY A 93 -7.89 -2.52 -2.21
C GLY A 93 -6.45 -2.19 -1.85
N ALA A 94 -5.98 -0.97 -2.15
CA ALA A 94 -4.61 -0.56 -1.83
C ALA A 94 -4.26 -0.78 -0.34
N LEU A 95 -5.14 -0.40 0.60
CA LEU A 95 -4.89 -0.65 2.04
C LEU A 95 -5.06 -2.12 2.41
N THR A 96 -5.92 -2.85 1.72
CA THR A 96 -6.07 -4.29 1.91
C THR A 96 -4.79 -5.04 1.56
N VAL A 97 -4.13 -4.67 0.45
CA VAL A 97 -2.81 -5.22 0.07
C VAL A 97 -1.75 -4.87 1.12
N ALA A 98 -1.81 -3.68 1.72
CA ALA A 98 -0.88 -3.27 2.76
C ALA A 98 -0.97 -4.16 4.02
N LEU A 99 -2.13 -4.75 4.32
CA LEU A 99 -2.35 -5.53 5.54
C LEU A 99 -1.75 -6.94 5.52
N GLU A 100 -1.41 -7.46 4.34
CA GLU A 100 -0.80 -8.78 4.09
C GLU A 100 -1.66 -9.99 4.46
N ARG A 101 -1.79 -10.95 3.54
CA ARG A 101 -2.50 -12.22 3.76
C ARG A 101 -1.74 -13.15 4.72
N ASP A 102 -0.42 -13.03 4.71
CA ASP A 102 0.47 -13.98 5.36
C ASP A 102 0.86 -13.58 6.78
N THR A 103 0.31 -12.52 7.37
CA THR A 103 0.63 -12.21 8.77
C THR A 103 -0.65 -11.88 9.52
N ALA A 104 -1.17 -12.85 10.28
CA ALA A 104 -2.40 -12.63 11.05
C ALA A 104 -2.23 -11.44 12.00
N LEU A 105 -3.22 -10.55 12.03
CA LEU A 105 -3.30 -9.51 13.04
C LEU A 105 -4.03 -10.05 14.28
N PRO A 106 -3.64 -9.62 15.49
CA PRO A 106 -4.37 -9.94 16.71
C PRO A 106 -5.86 -9.54 16.63
N ALA A 107 -6.74 -10.53 16.52
CA ALA A 107 -8.17 -10.35 16.34
C ALA A 107 -8.96 -11.27 17.27
N ARG A 108 -10.24 -10.95 17.48
CA ARG A 108 -11.18 -11.69 18.31
C ARG A 108 -12.54 -11.80 17.62
N ALA A 109 -13.38 -12.70 18.13
CA ALA A 109 -14.79 -12.71 17.76
C ALA A 109 -15.45 -11.39 18.20
N PRO A 110 -16.36 -10.82 17.39
CA PRO A 110 -17.17 -9.68 17.79
C PRO A 110 -18.10 -10.10 18.92
N THR A 111 -18.39 -9.16 19.80
CA THR A 111 -19.50 -9.28 20.74
C THR A 111 -20.82 -9.22 19.98
N GLU A 112 -21.91 -9.68 20.61
CA GLU A 112 -23.25 -9.57 20.03
C GLU A 112 -23.60 -8.09 19.73
N GLN A 113 -23.25 -7.18 20.63
CA GLN A 113 -23.47 -5.74 20.45
C GLN A 113 -22.72 -5.18 19.25
N GLU A 114 -21.45 -5.55 19.06
CA GLU A 114 -20.66 -5.15 17.89
C GLU A 114 -21.22 -5.74 16.59
N THR A 115 -21.70 -6.98 16.64
CA THR A 115 -22.35 -7.63 15.49
C THR A 115 -23.63 -6.88 15.13
N LEU A 116 -24.46 -6.52 16.11
CA LEU A 116 -25.69 -5.75 15.90
C LEU A 116 -25.43 -4.33 15.40
N ALA A 117 -24.37 -3.67 15.88
CA ALA A 117 -24.02 -2.30 15.48
C ALA A 117 -23.65 -2.19 13.99
N ARG A 118 -23.13 -3.27 13.39
CA ARG A 118 -22.75 -3.33 11.97
C ARG A 118 -23.92 -3.50 11.03
N LEU A 119 -25.05 -3.98 11.55
CA LEU A 119 -26.23 -4.24 10.76
C LEU A 119 -27.02 -2.96 10.52
N SER A 120 -27.56 -2.86 9.32
CA SER A 120 -28.55 -1.84 8.99
C SER A 120 -29.75 -1.93 9.94
N ASN A 121 -30.51 -0.83 10.05
CA ASN A 121 -31.73 -0.82 10.87
C ASN A 121 -32.73 -1.90 10.42
N GLU A 122 -32.81 -2.15 9.11
CA GLU A 122 -33.69 -3.16 8.52
C GLU A 122 -33.23 -4.58 8.89
N GLN A 123 -31.94 -4.89 8.72
CA GLN A 123 -31.37 -6.18 9.15
C GLN A 123 -31.52 -6.43 10.65
N ARG A 124 -31.39 -5.38 11.48
CA ARG A 124 -31.64 -5.48 12.92
C ARG A 124 -33.10 -5.78 13.22
N ALA A 125 -34.03 -5.15 12.51
CA ALA A 125 -35.46 -5.41 12.66
C ALA A 125 -35.81 -6.86 12.24
N ASP A 126 -35.26 -7.34 11.13
CA ASP A 126 -35.46 -8.71 10.64
C ASP A 126 -34.93 -9.75 11.65
N LEU A 127 -33.75 -9.51 12.22
CA LEU A 127 -33.20 -10.36 13.27
C LEU A 127 -34.07 -10.39 14.53
N GLN A 128 -34.69 -9.28 14.89
CA GLN A 128 -35.58 -9.21 16.05
C GLN A 128 -36.87 -10.00 15.86
N GLN A 129 -37.31 -10.19 14.61
CA GLN A 129 -38.50 -10.99 14.27
C GLN A 129 -38.24 -12.50 14.30
N LEU A 130 -36.98 -12.94 14.32
CA LEU A 130 -36.63 -14.36 14.41
C LEU A 130 -36.85 -14.91 15.83
N PRO A 131 -37.28 -16.18 15.97
CA PRO A 131 -37.29 -16.86 17.27
C PRO A 131 -35.88 -16.89 17.89
N ALA A 132 -35.79 -16.93 19.21
CA ALA A 132 -34.53 -16.76 19.95
C ALA A 132 -33.40 -17.68 19.48
N ASP A 133 -33.69 -18.95 19.21
CA ASP A 133 -32.69 -19.93 18.77
C ASP A 133 -32.18 -19.64 17.34
N PHE A 134 -33.07 -19.22 16.44
CA PHE A 134 -32.70 -18.81 15.08
C PHE A 134 -31.93 -17.49 15.07
N ARG A 135 -32.31 -16.55 15.95
CA ARG A 135 -31.57 -15.29 16.12
C ARG A 135 -30.16 -15.54 16.65
N ALA A 136 -30.00 -16.41 17.65
CA ALA A 136 -28.69 -16.78 18.18
C ALA A 136 -27.81 -17.51 17.14
N MET A 137 -28.43 -18.30 16.26
CA MET A 137 -27.73 -18.91 15.12
C MET A 137 -27.33 -17.87 14.08
N ALA A 138 -28.25 -17.00 13.67
CA ALA A 138 -27.98 -15.94 12.70
C ALA A 138 -26.88 -14.99 13.18
N LEU A 139 -26.90 -14.58 14.45
CA LEU A 139 -25.84 -13.75 15.05
C LEU A 139 -24.49 -14.46 15.07
N ARG A 140 -24.44 -15.78 15.30
CA ARG A 140 -23.19 -16.55 15.18
C ARG A 140 -22.69 -16.61 13.74
N THR A 141 -23.58 -16.81 12.77
CA THR A 141 -23.22 -16.83 11.35
C THR A 141 -22.71 -15.46 10.88
N LEU A 142 -23.35 -14.38 11.33
CA LEU A 142 -22.94 -12.99 11.05
C LEU A 142 -21.65 -12.62 11.81
N GLY A 143 -21.44 -13.17 13.00
CA GLY A 143 -20.25 -12.99 13.82
C GLY A 143 -19.02 -13.81 13.40
N ASN A 144 -19.07 -14.48 12.24
CA ASN A 144 -17.92 -15.20 11.68
C ASN A 144 -16.80 -14.25 11.21
N GLU A 145 -17.10 -12.96 11.02
CA GLU A 145 -16.09 -11.93 10.78
C GLU A 145 -15.31 -11.62 12.06
N GLN A 146 -13.99 -11.56 11.99
CA GLN A 146 -13.18 -11.18 13.15
C GLN A 146 -13.02 -9.65 13.24
N VAL A 147 -12.83 -9.16 14.46
CA VAL A 147 -12.54 -7.76 14.77
C VAL A 147 -11.16 -7.63 15.40
N LEU A 148 -10.42 -6.59 15.03
CA LEU A 148 -9.10 -6.37 15.59
C LEU A 148 -9.17 -6.05 17.09
N THR A 149 -8.22 -6.60 17.84
CA THR A 149 -7.93 -6.12 19.21
C THR A 149 -7.18 -4.78 19.14
N PRO A 150 -7.01 -4.03 20.24
CA PRO A 150 -6.22 -2.80 20.23
C PRO A 150 -4.78 -3.00 19.71
N ALA A 151 -4.14 -4.11 20.08
CA ALA A 151 -2.83 -4.48 19.54
C ALA A 151 -2.89 -4.75 18.03
N GLY A 152 -3.96 -5.39 17.56
CA GLY A 152 -4.24 -5.60 16.14
C GLY A 152 -4.45 -4.30 15.38
N GLN A 153 -5.16 -3.32 15.96
CA GLN A 153 -5.39 -2.01 15.35
C GLN A 153 -4.08 -1.22 15.21
N THR A 154 -3.22 -1.24 16.23
CA THR A 154 -1.89 -0.61 16.17
C THR A 154 -1.03 -1.23 15.08
N GLU A 155 -0.97 -2.56 15.03
CA GLU A 155 -0.19 -3.26 14.00
C GLU A 155 -0.77 -3.05 12.59
N ALA A 156 -2.10 -3.06 12.44
CA ALA A 156 -2.76 -2.75 11.17
C ALA A 156 -2.43 -1.33 10.69
N SER A 157 -2.51 -0.36 11.62
CA SER A 157 -2.16 1.03 11.34
C SER A 157 -0.72 1.13 10.86
N ARG A 158 0.21 0.48 11.58
CA ARG A 158 1.63 0.44 11.23
C ARG A 158 1.87 -0.13 9.83
N ARG A 159 1.22 -1.25 9.48
CA ARG A 159 1.35 -1.87 8.14
C ARG A 159 0.80 -1.00 7.03
N MET A 160 -0.35 -0.37 7.24
CA MET A 160 -0.95 0.55 6.27
C MET A 160 -0.09 1.80 6.06
N HIS A 161 0.55 2.31 7.10
CA HIS A 161 1.47 3.44 6.99
C HIS A 161 2.84 3.05 6.41
N SER A 162 3.24 1.77 6.53
CA SER A 162 4.42 1.20 5.86
C SER A 162 4.18 0.97 4.35
N SER A 163 3.61 1.97 3.68
CA SER A 163 3.31 1.96 2.26
C SER A 163 3.18 3.38 1.71
N PHE A 164 3.21 3.52 0.38
CA PHE A 164 2.78 4.71 -0.33
C PHE A 164 2.09 4.30 -1.64
N VAL A 165 1.33 5.20 -2.23
CA VAL A 165 0.63 4.95 -3.49
C VAL A 165 1.30 5.70 -4.62
N VAL A 166 1.45 5.04 -5.77
CA VAL A 166 1.80 5.65 -7.05
C VAL A 166 0.56 5.62 -7.94
N THR A 167 0.24 6.74 -8.56
CA THR A 167 -0.84 6.83 -9.55
C THR A 167 -0.27 7.16 -10.94
N ALA A 168 -0.89 6.60 -11.96
CA ALA A 168 -0.54 6.81 -13.36
C ALA A 168 -1.80 6.91 -14.22
N ASP A 169 -1.69 7.47 -15.43
CA ASP A 169 -2.74 7.31 -16.43
C ASP A 169 -3.05 5.83 -16.62
N ALA A 170 -4.33 5.49 -16.76
CA ALA A 170 -4.71 4.11 -17.02
C ALA A 170 -4.08 3.60 -18.32
N SER A 171 -3.51 2.38 -18.29
CA SER A 171 -2.92 1.76 -19.49
C SER A 171 -3.95 1.46 -20.61
N GLY A 172 -5.24 1.59 -20.29
CA GLY A 172 -6.36 1.54 -21.22
C GLY A 172 -7.64 2.05 -20.52
N PRO A 173 -8.78 2.13 -21.23
CA PRO A 173 -10.03 2.52 -20.62
C PRO A 173 -10.48 1.50 -19.56
N SER A 174 -11.24 1.98 -18.58
CA SER A 174 -11.93 1.15 -17.60
C SER A 174 -13.07 0.38 -18.27
N ALA A 175 -13.12 -0.93 -18.06
CA ALA A 175 -14.23 -1.77 -18.50
C ALA A 175 -15.40 -1.78 -17.50
N SER A 176 -15.26 -1.09 -16.36
CA SER A 176 -16.20 -1.14 -15.24
C SER A 176 -16.49 0.26 -14.69
N ALA A 177 -17.69 0.46 -14.15
CA ALA A 177 -18.03 1.64 -13.36
C ALA A 177 -17.49 1.56 -11.92
N ALA A 178 -16.92 0.41 -11.53
CA ALA A 178 -16.27 0.20 -10.24
C ALA A 178 -14.76 0.02 -10.40
N ALA A 179 -14.03 0.27 -9.31
CA ALA A 179 -12.62 -0.05 -9.23
C ALA A 179 -12.42 -1.57 -9.34
N HIS A 180 -11.44 -1.98 -10.14
CA HIS A 180 -11.15 -3.39 -10.42
C HIS A 180 -9.65 -3.59 -10.62
N GLU A 181 -9.20 -4.83 -10.39
CA GLU A 181 -7.81 -5.20 -10.57
C GLU A 181 -7.49 -5.39 -12.06
N GLN A 182 -6.27 -5.03 -12.43
CA GLN A 182 -5.72 -5.25 -13.76
C GLN A 182 -4.20 -5.39 -13.69
N GLN A 183 -3.61 -6.04 -14.70
CA GLN A 183 -2.17 -6.07 -14.89
C GLN A 183 -1.76 -5.11 -16.01
N ARG A 184 -0.60 -4.48 -15.87
CA ARG A 184 0.01 -3.61 -16.90
C ARG A 184 1.52 -3.74 -16.94
N ALA A 185 2.13 -3.22 -18.00
CA ALA A 185 3.58 -3.05 -18.07
C ALA A 185 4.08 -2.14 -16.91
N PRO A 186 5.36 -2.30 -16.49
CA PRO A 186 5.99 -1.44 -15.49
C PRO A 186 5.74 0.05 -15.73
N ILE A 187 5.51 0.80 -14.65
CA ILE A 187 5.24 2.25 -14.71
C ILE A 187 6.57 2.97 -14.61
N ARG A 188 6.99 3.65 -15.68
CA ARG A 188 8.25 4.41 -15.71
C ARG A 188 8.14 5.70 -14.88
N PRO A 189 9.25 6.31 -14.45
CA PRO A 189 9.19 7.55 -13.69
C PRO A 189 8.41 8.69 -14.35
N GLY A 190 8.57 8.87 -15.66
CA GLY A 190 7.82 9.89 -16.42
C GLY A 190 6.33 9.57 -16.64
N GLU A 191 5.89 8.34 -16.37
CA GLU A 191 4.48 7.93 -16.46
C GLU A 191 3.76 8.06 -15.11
N MET A 192 4.52 8.22 -14.02
CA MET A 192 3.97 8.49 -12.70
C MET A 192 3.40 9.91 -12.67
N GLN A 193 2.12 10.03 -12.33
CA GLN A 193 1.47 11.33 -12.19
C GLN A 193 1.68 11.91 -10.80
N GLN A 194 1.44 11.06 -9.80
CA GLN A 194 1.49 11.45 -8.42
C GLN A 194 1.96 10.30 -7.53
N VAL A 195 2.71 10.65 -6.50
CA VAL A 195 3.09 9.78 -5.40
C VAL A 195 2.45 10.30 -4.13
N LEU A 196 1.62 9.47 -3.51
CA LEU A 196 0.86 9.77 -2.30
C LEU A 196 1.54 9.08 -1.13
N VAL A 197 2.08 9.85 -0.21
CA VAL A 197 2.82 9.33 0.96
C VAL A 197 2.05 9.65 2.24
N PRO A 198 2.00 8.75 3.23
CA PRO A 198 1.50 9.08 4.55
C PRO A 198 2.23 10.30 5.12
N ALA A 199 1.51 11.18 5.82
CA ALA A 199 2.06 12.43 6.31
C ALA A 199 3.32 12.26 7.18
N GLU A 200 3.39 11.17 7.95
CA GLU A 200 4.56 10.82 8.77
C GLU A 200 5.84 10.57 7.96
N HIS A 201 5.73 10.07 6.73
CA HIS A 201 6.86 9.83 5.83
C HIS A 201 7.18 11.05 4.94
N GLY A 202 6.39 12.13 5.03
CA GLY A 202 6.57 13.34 4.23
C GLY A 202 7.98 13.94 4.29
N PRO A 203 8.59 14.13 5.47
CA PRO A 203 9.96 14.63 5.59
C PRO A 203 11.00 13.74 4.88
N THR A 204 10.88 12.41 5.03
CA THR A 204 11.76 11.42 4.43
C THR A 204 11.63 11.39 2.91
N ALA A 205 10.40 11.41 2.39
CA ALA A 205 10.12 11.52 0.97
C ALA A 205 10.71 12.82 0.39
N GLY A 206 10.52 13.94 1.09
CA GLY A 206 11.09 15.23 0.71
C GLY A 206 12.62 15.22 0.66
N GLN A 207 13.27 14.54 1.61
CA GLN A 207 14.73 14.34 1.60
C GLN A 207 15.18 13.51 0.40
N ALA A 208 14.53 12.38 0.12
CA ALA A 208 14.85 11.55 -1.03
C ALA A 208 14.75 12.31 -2.35
N LEU A 209 13.71 13.15 -2.52
CA LEU A 209 13.58 14.01 -3.71
C LEU A 209 14.71 15.04 -3.82
N ARG A 210 15.12 15.66 -2.70
CA ARG A 210 16.28 16.59 -2.70
C ARG A 210 17.56 15.88 -3.13
N ASP A 211 17.80 14.68 -2.60
CA ASP A 211 18.99 13.89 -2.94
C ASP A 211 19.01 13.48 -4.42
N LEU A 212 17.85 13.13 -4.98
CA LEU A 212 17.72 12.80 -6.41
C LEU A 212 17.96 14.03 -7.30
N ARG A 213 17.39 15.19 -6.95
CA ARG A 213 17.65 16.44 -7.68
C ARG A 213 19.12 16.85 -7.63
N ALA A 214 19.76 16.71 -6.48
CA ALA A 214 21.20 16.96 -6.33
C ALA A 214 22.07 16.04 -7.21
N ARG A 215 21.54 14.88 -7.62
CA ARG A 215 22.18 13.93 -8.54
C ARG A 215 21.74 14.10 -10.00
N GLY A 216 20.99 15.15 -10.31
CA GLY A 216 20.60 15.52 -11.68
C GLY A 216 19.24 14.98 -12.14
N ALA A 217 18.39 14.46 -11.24
CA ALA A 217 17.03 14.09 -11.61
C ALA A 217 16.19 15.36 -11.91
N THR A 218 15.78 15.53 -13.16
CA THR A 218 15.02 16.71 -13.64
C THR A 218 13.52 16.50 -13.70
N GLU A 219 13.08 15.26 -13.92
CA GLU A 219 11.66 14.89 -14.02
C GLU A 219 11.31 13.94 -12.88
N LEU A 220 10.55 14.44 -11.91
CA LEU A 220 10.07 13.67 -10.77
C LEU A 220 8.55 13.87 -10.67
N PRO A 221 7.75 12.82 -10.44
CA PRO A 221 6.32 12.95 -10.22
C PRO A 221 5.99 13.89 -9.07
N SER A 222 4.76 14.40 -9.09
CA SER A 222 4.25 15.22 -8.01
C SER A 222 4.17 14.41 -6.71
N LEU A 223 4.60 14.99 -5.59
CA LEU A 223 4.51 14.38 -4.26
C LEU A 223 3.39 15.05 -3.49
N GLN A 224 2.49 14.26 -2.91
CA GLN A 224 1.48 14.75 -1.98
C GLN A 224 1.49 13.90 -0.70
N THR A 225 1.49 14.58 0.45
CA THR A 225 1.27 13.93 1.74
C THR A 225 -0.22 13.74 1.99
N VAL A 226 -0.59 12.60 2.57
CA VAL A 226 -1.97 12.29 2.95
C VAL A 226 -2.10 12.17 4.47
N PRO A 227 -3.13 12.77 5.08
CA PRO A 227 -3.37 12.60 6.51
C PRO A 227 -3.90 11.18 6.78
N SER A 228 -3.76 10.74 8.02
CA SER A 228 -4.38 9.50 8.48
C SER A 228 -5.84 9.72 8.87
N THR A 229 -6.65 8.66 8.80
CA THR A 229 -8.07 8.67 9.16
C THR A 229 -8.49 7.31 9.71
N THR A 230 -9.45 7.31 10.62
CA THR A 230 -10.11 6.10 11.14
C THR A 230 -11.46 5.82 10.47
N ALA A 231 -11.88 6.67 9.52
CA ALA A 231 -13.16 6.53 8.82
C ALA A 231 -13.12 5.44 7.72
N LEU A 232 -11.95 4.90 7.42
CA LEU A 232 -11.79 3.79 6.49
C LEU A 232 -11.83 2.47 7.24
N SER A 233 -12.60 1.52 6.70
CA SER A 233 -12.67 0.16 7.22
C SER A 233 -12.25 -0.83 6.13
N PRO A 234 -10.94 -0.90 5.79
CA PRO A 234 -10.46 -1.93 4.89
C PRO A 234 -10.69 -3.32 5.52
N GLN A 235 -10.82 -4.32 4.67
CA GLN A 235 -10.94 -5.71 5.07
C GLN A 235 -9.84 -6.51 4.40
N TYR A 236 -9.36 -7.56 5.06
CA TYR A 236 -8.43 -8.51 4.46
C TYR A 236 -8.78 -9.93 4.88
N HIS A 237 -8.26 -10.92 4.15
CA HIS A 237 -8.38 -12.32 4.50
C HIS A 237 -7.12 -12.78 5.25
N ASP A 238 -7.30 -13.37 6.44
CA ASP A 238 -6.20 -14.01 7.17
C ASP A 238 -5.73 -15.30 6.47
N ARG A 239 -4.64 -15.91 6.96
CA ARG A 239 -4.13 -17.19 6.44
C ARG A 239 -5.15 -18.34 6.44
N ARG A 240 -6.22 -18.24 7.25
CA ARG A 240 -7.28 -19.25 7.36
C ARG A 240 -8.47 -18.93 6.44
N GLY A 241 -8.41 -17.83 5.68
CA GLY A 241 -9.46 -17.36 4.79
C GLY A 241 -10.54 -16.54 5.48
N ASN A 242 -10.44 -16.28 6.79
CA ASN A 242 -11.44 -15.50 7.51
C ASN A 242 -11.33 -14.03 7.10
N ALA A 243 -12.48 -13.40 6.84
CA ALA A 243 -12.53 -11.96 6.67
C ALA A 243 -12.29 -11.27 8.03
N VAL A 244 -11.34 -10.35 8.06
CA VAL A 244 -11.01 -9.54 9.23
C VAL A 244 -11.27 -8.08 8.90
N SER A 245 -12.16 -7.45 9.69
CA SER A 245 -12.45 -6.02 9.56
C SER A 245 -11.40 -5.20 10.31
N VAL A 246 -10.83 -4.20 9.63
CA VAL A 246 -9.80 -3.29 10.16
C VAL A 246 -10.42 -1.96 10.60
N GLU A 247 -11.63 -2.04 11.15
CA GLU A 247 -12.35 -0.90 11.73
C GLU A 247 -11.59 -0.30 12.93
N GLY A 248 -11.55 1.03 13.00
CA GLY A 248 -10.91 1.78 14.07
C GLY A 248 -9.39 1.91 13.99
N ALA A 249 -8.73 1.19 13.07
CA ALA A 249 -7.31 1.41 12.79
C ALA A 249 -7.12 2.71 12.01
N SER A 250 -6.02 3.43 12.30
CA SER A 250 -5.65 4.63 11.56
C SER A 250 -5.05 4.23 10.21
N ALA A 251 -5.55 4.77 9.12
CA ALA A 251 -5.08 4.49 7.77
C ALA A 251 -4.81 5.76 6.96
N PRO A 252 -3.82 5.78 6.05
CA PRO A 252 -3.63 6.90 5.14
C PRO A 252 -4.85 7.14 4.25
N ALA A 253 -5.31 8.39 4.16
CA ALA A 253 -6.51 8.78 3.42
C ALA A 253 -6.31 8.88 1.89
N TYR A 254 -5.72 7.85 1.27
CA TYR A 254 -5.39 7.85 -0.17
C TYR A 254 -6.59 8.09 -1.08
N HIS A 255 -7.80 7.68 -0.69
CA HIS A 255 -9.01 7.78 -1.51
C HIS A 255 -9.33 9.22 -1.94
N ARG A 256 -8.99 10.23 -1.13
CA ARG A 256 -9.31 11.64 -1.43
C ARG A 256 -8.52 12.19 -2.62
N PRO A 257 -7.18 12.19 -2.62
CA PRO A 257 -6.40 12.63 -3.77
C PRO A 257 -6.63 11.72 -4.99
N ILE A 258 -6.83 10.41 -4.80
CA ILE A 258 -7.17 9.50 -5.89
C ILE A 258 -8.48 9.92 -6.58
N ALA A 259 -9.54 10.21 -5.82
CA ALA A 259 -10.82 10.68 -6.37
C ALA A 259 -10.64 12.00 -7.14
N GLN A 260 -9.89 12.95 -6.57
CA GLN A 260 -9.59 14.23 -7.22
C GLN A 260 -8.84 14.04 -8.54
N GLN A 261 -7.84 13.17 -8.54
CA GLN A 261 -7.02 12.90 -9.71
C GLN A 261 -7.86 12.30 -10.85
N ALA A 262 -8.69 11.31 -10.59
CA ALA A 262 -9.50 10.71 -11.64
C ALA A 262 -10.66 11.58 -12.12
N ALA A 263 -11.18 12.46 -11.26
CA ALA A 263 -12.12 13.49 -11.68
C ALA A 263 -11.45 14.46 -12.70
N GLN A 264 -10.17 14.76 -12.52
CA GLN A 264 -9.43 15.69 -13.39
C GLN A 264 -8.87 15.04 -14.66
N ARG A 265 -8.39 13.80 -14.56
CA ARG A 265 -7.59 13.15 -15.61
C ARG A 265 -8.30 12.01 -16.32
N GLY A 266 -9.35 11.46 -15.72
CA GLY A 266 -10.04 10.27 -16.22
C GLY A 266 -9.55 9.00 -15.54
N ASP A 267 -9.64 7.89 -16.25
CA ASP A 267 -9.30 6.57 -15.70
C ASP A 267 -7.86 6.56 -15.18
N THR A 268 -7.68 6.08 -13.95
CA THR A 268 -6.41 6.16 -13.22
C THR A 268 -6.03 4.77 -12.72
N ASP A 269 -4.79 4.36 -12.98
CA ASP A 269 -4.23 3.15 -12.39
C ASP A 269 -3.55 3.50 -11.07
N ILE A 270 -3.88 2.73 -10.03
CA ILE A 270 -3.40 2.91 -8.67
C ILE A 270 -2.51 1.72 -8.31
N HIS A 271 -1.28 1.99 -7.88
CA HIS A 271 -0.36 0.96 -7.41
C HIS A 271 0.07 1.26 -5.97
N LEU A 272 -0.03 0.27 -5.09
CA LEU A 272 0.49 0.37 -3.73
C LEU A 272 1.92 -0.16 -3.68
N VAL A 273 2.86 0.71 -3.30
CA VAL A 273 4.23 0.31 -2.98
C VAL A 273 4.34 0.14 -1.48
N LYS A 274 4.80 -1.03 -1.04
CA LYS A 274 5.09 -1.28 0.37
C LYS A 274 6.49 -0.85 0.70
N THR A 275 6.66 -0.30 1.89
CA THR A 275 7.97 -0.01 2.44
C THR A 275 8.19 -0.98 3.58
N GLY A 276 9.34 -1.66 3.61
CA GLY A 276 9.61 -2.66 4.63
C GLY A 276 9.23 -2.16 6.03
N THR A 277 8.52 -2.99 6.80
CA THR A 277 8.19 -2.67 8.18
C THR A 277 9.48 -2.59 8.97
N SER A 278 9.82 -1.43 9.54
CA SER A 278 10.99 -1.26 10.41
C SER A 278 11.06 -2.41 11.42
N GLY A 279 12.10 -3.24 11.27
CA GLY A 279 12.18 -4.58 11.89
C GLY A 279 12.99 -5.61 11.09
N GLN A 280 13.43 -5.33 9.86
CA GLN A 280 14.50 -6.11 9.24
C GLN A 280 15.82 -5.75 9.92
N ASP A 281 16.22 -6.63 10.84
CA ASP A 281 17.56 -6.73 11.38
C ASP A 281 18.58 -6.55 10.24
N PRO A 282 19.57 -5.65 10.32
CA PRO A 282 20.61 -5.51 9.29
C PRO A 282 21.38 -6.81 9.04
N ALA A 283 21.29 -7.79 9.95
CA ALA A 283 21.79 -9.15 9.77
C ALA A 283 21.03 -9.97 8.70
N ALA A 284 19.73 -9.72 8.49
CA ALA A 284 18.94 -10.42 7.46
C ALA A 284 19.26 -9.95 6.03
N ALA A 285 19.69 -8.69 5.88
CA ALA A 285 20.20 -8.17 4.61
C ALA A 285 21.58 -8.77 4.24
N ALA A 286 22.37 -9.18 5.23
CA ALA A 286 23.70 -9.78 5.04
C ALA A 286 23.66 -11.28 4.68
N LEU A 287 22.51 -11.95 4.82
CA LEU A 287 22.33 -13.39 4.55
C LEU A 287 21.69 -13.70 3.19
N ARG A 288 21.34 -12.69 2.38
CA ARG A 288 20.91 -12.94 1.01
C ARG A 288 22.13 -13.31 0.17
N PRO A 289 22.14 -14.47 -0.52
CA PRO A 289 23.27 -14.85 -1.36
C PRO A 289 23.50 -13.74 -2.39
N ARG A 290 24.70 -13.17 -2.39
CA ARG A 290 25.17 -12.33 -3.48
C ARG A 290 25.10 -13.21 -4.73
N SER A 291 24.18 -12.89 -5.64
CA SER A 291 24.21 -13.52 -6.96
C SER A 291 25.55 -13.16 -7.59
N ASP A 292 26.40 -14.17 -7.73
CA ASP A 292 27.64 -14.06 -8.49
C ASP A 292 27.30 -13.64 -9.92
N SER A 293 28.10 -12.71 -10.41
CA SER A 293 28.07 -12.17 -11.76
C SER A 293 28.21 -13.30 -12.80
N ILE A 294 27.43 -13.22 -13.87
CA ILE A 294 27.81 -13.75 -15.19
C ILE A 294 28.02 -12.55 -16.09
#